data_AF-A0A7K8X5Z2-F1
#
_entry.id   AF-A0A7K8X5Z2-F1
#
_cell.length_a   1.000
_cell.length_b   1.000
_cell.length_c   1.000
_cell.angle_alpha   90.00
_cell.angle_beta   90.00
_cell.angle_gamma   90.00
#
_symmetry.space_group_name_H-M   'P 1'
#
loop_
_entity.id
_entity.type
_entity.pdbx_description
1 polymer ?
#
loop_
_entity_poly.entity_id
_entity_poly.type
_entity_poly.pdbx_seq_one_letter_code
_entity_poly.pdbx_strand_id
1 'polypeptide(L)'
;ALPHWATFAVGPGHGVQLASGRLVVPAYAYYVHWRLCRALPLACSTRQHALVFYSDDGGNSWHKGGLLAGGQTGECQVAELTGGDAHSSLLYCSARARGGCRSVAVSADGGVRFGHPTQCPMLGEPPRGCQGSVVSFSAPAGSRRGSSEWLLYSHPTNRHRRSDLGIYLNPSPLDGA
;
A
#
# COMPACT_ATOMS: atom_id res chain seq x y z
N ALA A 1 2.23 -15.08 -18.51
CA ALA A 1 1.16 -14.06 -18.49
C ALA A 1 0.46 -14.09 -17.14
N LEU A 2 0.09 -12.95 -16.56
CA LEU A 2 -0.69 -12.89 -15.32
C LEU A 2 -2.18 -13.11 -15.65
N PRO A 3 -2.76 -14.29 -15.35
CA PRO A 3 -4.14 -14.56 -15.72
C PRO A 3 -5.07 -13.61 -14.97
N HIS A 4 -6.20 -13.27 -15.60
CA HIS A 4 -7.21 -12.35 -15.05
C HIS A 4 -6.79 -10.89 -14.90
N TRP A 5 -5.65 -10.45 -15.40
CA TRP A 5 -5.26 -9.04 -15.37
C TRP A 5 -5.61 -8.38 -16.70
N ALA A 6 -6.39 -7.30 -16.67
CA ALA A 6 -6.62 -6.47 -17.87
C ALA A 6 -5.41 -5.57 -18.13
N THR A 7 -4.89 -4.95 -17.07
CA THR A 7 -3.65 -4.16 -17.08
C THR A 7 -3.14 -4.00 -15.64
N PHE A 8 -1.92 -3.49 -15.50
CA PHE A 8 -1.35 -3.09 -14.23
C PHE A 8 -0.45 -1.87 -14.42
N ALA A 9 -0.16 -1.18 -13.32
CA ALA A 9 0.86 -0.15 -13.27
C ALA A 9 1.58 -0.20 -11.92
N VAL A 10 2.81 0.31 -11.90
CA VAL A 10 3.52 0.55 -10.64
C VAL A 10 2.85 1.70 -9.89
N GLY A 11 2.87 1.62 -8.56
CA GLY A 11 2.47 2.68 -7.66
C GLY A 11 3.43 3.85 -7.82
N PRO A 12 2.99 5.02 -8.28
CA PRO A 12 3.86 6.18 -8.46
C PRO A 12 4.45 6.65 -7.12
N GLY A 13 5.69 7.13 -7.17
CA GLY A 13 6.45 7.54 -5.99
C GLY A 13 7.78 6.81 -5.92
N HIS A 14 7.98 6.01 -4.87
CA HIS A 14 9.20 5.24 -4.63
C HIS A 14 8.93 3.76 -4.31
N GLY A 15 9.95 2.92 -4.50
CA GLY A 15 10.03 1.58 -3.91
C GLY A 15 10.87 1.60 -2.62
N VAL A 16 10.95 0.47 -1.94
CA VAL A 16 11.76 0.32 -0.71
C VAL A 16 12.66 -0.91 -0.81
N GLN A 17 13.84 -0.84 -0.22
CA GLN A 17 14.64 -2.01 0.11
C GLN A 17 14.41 -2.32 1.58
N LEU A 18 13.96 -3.53 1.89
CA LEU A 18 13.73 -3.97 3.26
C LEU A 18 15.07 -4.27 3.95
N ALA A 19 15.08 -4.29 5.28
CA ALA A 19 16.23 -4.69 6.08
C ALA A 19 16.75 -6.10 5.73
N SER A 20 15.87 -6.98 5.21
CA SER A 20 16.24 -8.31 4.71
C SER A 20 17.01 -8.29 3.38
N GLY A 21 17.14 -7.13 2.73
CA GLY A 21 17.73 -6.96 1.40
C GLY A 21 16.72 -7.05 0.25
N ARG A 22 15.50 -7.54 0.49
CA ARG A 22 14.41 -7.62 -0.49
C ARG A 22 14.07 -6.24 -1.06
N LEU A 23 13.99 -6.14 -2.38
CA LEU A 23 13.46 -4.96 -3.06
C LEU A 23 11.94 -5.07 -3.21
N VAL A 24 11.20 -4.00 -2.97
CA VAL A 24 9.74 -3.95 -3.07
C VAL A 24 9.31 -2.73 -3.87
N VAL A 25 8.49 -2.96 -4.89
CA VAL A 25 7.87 -1.92 -5.72
C VAL A 25 6.35 -2.01 -5.58
N PRO A 26 5.68 -0.96 -5.06
CA PRO A 26 4.22 -0.95 -4.99
C PRO A 26 3.62 -0.99 -6.39
N ALA A 27 2.45 -1.59 -6.53
CA ALA A 27 1.75 -1.72 -7.81
C ALA A 27 0.24 -1.86 -7.61
N TYR A 28 -0.52 -1.74 -8.69
CA TYR A 28 -1.94 -2.06 -8.70
C TYR A 28 -2.35 -2.66 -10.03
N ALA A 29 -3.32 -3.56 -9.99
CA ALA A 29 -3.83 -4.27 -11.15
C ALA A 29 -5.32 -4.05 -11.33
N TYR A 30 -5.75 -3.93 -12.58
CA TYR A 30 -7.16 -4.04 -12.96
C TYR A 30 -7.50 -5.52 -13.14
N TYR A 31 -8.00 -6.13 -12.06
CA TYR A 31 -8.31 -7.55 -11.99
C TYR A 31 -9.71 -7.84 -12.55
N VAL A 32 -9.78 -8.77 -13.51
CA VAL A 32 -10.99 -9.27 -14.16
C VAL A 32 -11.60 -10.36 -13.29
N HIS A 33 -12.61 -10.00 -12.51
CA HIS A 33 -13.32 -10.92 -11.60
C HIS A 33 -14.28 -11.86 -12.32
N TRP A 34 -14.80 -11.46 -13.49
CA TRP A 34 -15.71 -12.32 -14.25
C TRP A 34 -15.59 -12.04 -15.77
N ARG A 35 -16.05 -12.99 -16.59
CA ARG A 35 -16.11 -12.83 -18.06
C ARG A 35 -17.44 -13.35 -18.56
N LEU A 36 -18.17 -12.56 -19.36
CA LEU A 36 -19.40 -13.04 -19.99
C LEU A 36 -19.05 -14.04 -21.09
N CYS A 37 -19.65 -15.24 -21.01
CA CYS A 37 -19.48 -16.31 -22.00
C CYS A 37 -18.01 -16.60 -22.37
N ARG A 38 -17.08 -16.44 -21.41
CA ARG A 38 -15.61 -16.63 -21.58
C ARG A 38 -14.93 -15.75 -22.66
N ALA A 39 -15.65 -14.89 -23.37
CA ALA A 39 -15.13 -14.21 -24.57
C ALA A 39 -14.74 -12.75 -24.35
N LEU A 40 -15.52 -11.95 -23.58
CA LEU A 40 -15.19 -10.54 -23.35
C LEU A 40 -15.29 -10.11 -21.87
N PRO A 41 -14.26 -9.45 -21.30
CA PRO A 41 -14.38 -8.76 -20.04
C PRO A 41 -15.20 -7.47 -20.25
N LEU A 42 -16.34 -7.35 -19.59
CA LEU A 42 -17.11 -6.10 -19.56
C LEU A 42 -16.42 -5.10 -18.62
N ALA A 43 -16.58 -3.78 -18.81
CA ALA A 43 -15.95 -2.77 -17.94
C ALA A 43 -16.35 -2.93 -16.45
N CYS A 44 -17.56 -3.44 -16.17
CA CYS A 44 -18.02 -3.74 -14.81
C CYS A 44 -17.36 -4.99 -14.18
N SER A 45 -16.62 -5.78 -14.97
CA SER A 45 -15.94 -7.00 -14.52
C SER A 45 -14.57 -6.74 -13.91
N THR A 46 -14.02 -5.53 -14.10
CA THR A 46 -12.68 -5.18 -13.63
C THR A 46 -12.71 -4.34 -12.37
N ARG A 47 -11.89 -4.70 -11.39
CA ARG A 47 -11.69 -3.93 -10.15
C ARG A 47 -10.21 -3.72 -9.88
N GLN A 48 -9.86 -2.55 -9.36
CA GLN A 48 -8.48 -2.26 -8.99
C GLN A 48 -8.15 -2.93 -7.66
N HIS A 49 -6.97 -3.56 -7.61
CA HIS A 49 -6.38 -4.06 -6.38
C HIS A 49 -4.91 -3.64 -6.31
N ALA A 50 -4.53 -2.98 -5.22
CA ALA A 50 -3.14 -2.74 -4.86
C ALA A 50 -2.44 -4.06 -4.52
N LEU A 51 -1.13 -4.10 -4.75
CA LEU A 51 -0.22 -5.20 -4.46
C LEU A 51 1.22 -4.64 -4.43
N VAL A 52 2.19 -5.54 -4.31
CA VAL A 52 3.60 -5.22 -4.55
C VAL A 52 4.25 -6.23 -5.49
N PHE A 53 5.22 -5.78 -6.27
CA PHE A 53 6.24 -6.67 -6.82
C PHE A 53 7.44 -6.69 -5.89
N TYR A 54 8.09 -7.83 -5.73
CA TYR A 54 9.28 -7.95 -4.90
C TYR A 54 10.36 -8.79 -5.56
N SER A 55 11.61 -8.55 -5.18
CA SER A 55 12.79 -9.27 -5.67
C SER A 55 13.72 -9.57 -4.50
N ASP A 56 14.18 -10.82 -4.44
CA ASP A 56 15.11 -11.33 -3.42
C ASP A 56 16.53 -11.56 -3.98
N ASP A 57 16.76 -11.22 -5.25
CA ASP A 57 18.01 -11.48 -5.99
C ASP A 57 18.64 -10.21 -6.57
N GLY A 58 18.42 -9.07 -5.91
CA GLY A 58 18.98 -7.78 -6.33
C GLY A 58 18.30 -7.15 -7.55
N GLY A 59 17.07 -7.56 -7.86
CA GLY A 59 16.28 -7.03 -8.97
C GLY A 59 16.41 -7.81 -10.28
N ASN A 60 17.10 -8.97 -10.27
CA ASN A 60 17.28 -9.81 -11.46
C ASN A 60 15.97 -10.50 -11.85
N SER A 61 15.19 -10.97 -10.86
CA SER A 61 13.87 -11.52 -11.05
C SER A 61 12.86 -10.92 -10.07
N TRP A 62 11.60 -10.87 -10.50
CA TRP A 62 10.52 -10.22 -9.76
C TRP A 62 9.34 -11.15 -9.58
N HIS A 63 8.84 -11.20 -8.36
CA HIS A 63 7.67 -11.96 -7.96
C HIS A 63 6.51 -11.01 -7.67
N LYS A 64 5.30 -11.51 -7.91
CA LYS A 64 4.06 -10.79 -7.63
C LYS A 64 3.55 -11.16 -6.24
N GLY A 65 3.35 -10.16 -5.39
CA GLY A 65 2.73 -10.30 -4.08
C GLY A 65 1.22 -10.60 -4.11
N GLY A 66 0.65 -10.67 -2.91
CA GLY A 66 -0.78 -10.80 -2.69
C GLY A 66 -1.53 -9.52 -3.07
N LEU A 67 -2.73 -9.68 -3.65
CA LEU A 67 -3.64 -8.56 -3.85
C LEU A 67 -4.21 -8.13 -2.50
N LEU A 68 -4.37 -6.83 -2.28
CA LEU A 68 -5.18 -6.30 -1.18
C LEU A 68 -6.65 -6.63 -1.47
N ALA A 69 -7.15 -7.70 -0.84
CA ALA A 69 -8.50 -8.22 -1.00
C ALA A 69 -9.53 -7.43 -0.15
N GLY A 70 -10.83 -7.57 -0.43
CA GLY A 70 -11.89 -6.95 0.38
C GLY A 70 -12.35 -5.55 -0.05
N GLY A 71 -11.56 -4.83 -0.87
CA GLY A 71 -11.93 -3.49 -1.37
C GLY A 71 -11.35 -3.16 -2.75
N GLN A 72 -11.78 -2.02 -3.31
CA GLN A 72 -11.17 -1.46 -4.52
C GLN A 72 -10.04 -0.51 -4.14
N THR A 73 -8.80 -0.91 -4.40
CA THR A 73 -7.58 -0.16 -4.05
C THR A 73 -6.75 0.10 -5.31
N GLY A 74 -6.28 1.34 -5.46
CA GLY A 74 -5.54 1.82 -6.63
C GLY A 74 -4.08 2.12 -6.32
N GLU A 75 -3.62 3.29 -6.76
CA GLU A 75 -2.27 3.82 -6.48
C GLU A 75 -1.90 3.64 -5.00
N CYS A 76 -0.74 3.05 -4.74
CA CYS A 76 -0.28 2.74 -3.38
C CYS A 76 1.22 3.01 -3.22
N GLN A 77 1.63 3.16 -1.97
CA GLN A 77 3.01 3.28 -1.51
C GLN A 77 3.21 2.36 -0.31
N VAL A 78 4.46 1.99 -0.04
CA VAL A 78 4.81 1.06 1.04
C VAL A 78 5.95 1.59 1.89
N ALA A 79 5.98 1.19 3.16
CA ALA A 79 7.03 1.51 4.11
C ALA A 79 7.32 0.27 4.98
N GLU A 80 8.59 0.07 5.34
CA GLU A 80 8.96 -1.00 6.29
C GLU A 80 8.87 -0.47 7.72
N LEU A 81 8.18 -1.21 8.58
CA LEU A 81 8.16 -1.00 10.01
C LEU A 81 9.01 -2.09 10.64
N THR A 82 10.24 -1.76 11.00
CA THR A 82 11.10 -2.68 11.76
C THR A 82 10.60 -2.73 13.19
N GLY A 83 10.01 -3.85 13.59
CA GLY A 83 9.84 -4.16 15.00
C GLY A 83 11.21 -4.17 15.70
N GLY A 84 11.22 -4.18 17.04
CA GLY A 84 12.47 -4.22 17.81
C GLY A 84 13.39 -5.42 17.51
N ASP A 85 12.93 -6.38 16.69
CA ASP A 85 13.70 -7.51 16.17
C ASP A 85 13.62 -7.56 14.64
N ALA A 86 14.76 -7.77 13.96
CA ALA A 86 14.90 -7.79 12.50
C ALA A 86 14.07 -8.88 11.80
N HIS A 87 13.66 -9.92 12.53
CA HIS A 87 12.76 -10.97 12.03
C HIS A 87 11.26 -10.66 12.20
N SER A 88 10.93 -9.48 12.73
CA SER A 88 9.56 -9.02 12.96
C SER A 88 9.19 -7.78 12.13
N SER A 89 9.90 -7.52 11.03
CA SER A 89 9.56 -6.36 10.20
C SER A 89 8.23 -6.56 9.48
N LEU A 90 7.46 -5.49 9.40
CA LEU A 90 6.16 -5.44 8.78
C LEU A 90 6.21 -4.52 7.57
N LEU A 91 5.70 -4.98 6.44
CA LEU A 91 5.50 -4.13 5.27
C LEU A 91 4.13 -3.46 5.37
N TYR A 92 4.13 -2.15 5.61
CA TYR A 92 2.95 -1.32 5.63
C TYR A 92 2.62 -0.87 4.20
N CYS A 93 1.37 -1.02 3.77
CA CYS A 93 0.86 -0.55 2.49
C CYS A 93 -0.23 0.49 2.70
N SER A 94 -0.06 1.67 2.10
CA SER A 94 -1.07 2.73 2.06
C SER A 94 -1.59 2.90 0.64
N ALA A 95 -2.85 2.56 0.42
CA ALA A 95 -3.48 2.56 -0.90
C ALA A 95 -4.62 3.58 -0.98
N ARG A 96 -4.69 4.26 -2.13
CA ARG A 96 -5.87 5.03 -2.53
C ARG A 96 -7.08 4.11 -2.58
N ALA A 97 -8.20 4.55 -2.02
CA ALA A 97 -9.43 3.77 -1.97
C ALA A 97 -10.67 4.59 -2.31
N ARG A 98 -11.77 3.90 -2.62
CA ARG A 98 -13.10 4.50 -2.64
C ARG A 98 -13.65 4.44 -1.22
N GLY A 99 -13.89 5.58 -0.59
CA GLY A 99 -14.30 5.63 0.82
C GLY A 99 -13.99 6.93 1.55
N GLY A 100 -13.38 7.92 0.87
CA GLY A 100 -13.06 9.22 1.47
C GLY A 100 -11.86 9.19 2.43
N CYS A 101 -11.14 8.07 2.47
CA CYS A 101 -9.87 7.91 3.17
C CYS A 101 -9.03 6.79 2.57
N ARG A 102 -7.76 6.71 2.98
CA ARG A 102 -6.83 5.64 2.59
C ARG A 102 -7.32 4.28 3.08
N SER A 103 -7.06 3.24 2.27
CA SER A 103 -7.08 1.86 2.74
C SER A 103 -5.66 1.44 3.06
N VAL A 104 -5.46 0.88 4.25
CA VAL A 104 -4.14 0.48 4.75
C VAL A 104 -4.14 -1.01 5.02
N ALA A 105 -3.01 -1.67 4.81
CA ALA A 105 -2.84 -3.09 5.09
C ALA A 105 -1.40 -3.40 5.48
N VAL A 106 -1.21 -4.45 6.25
CA VAL A 106 0.10 -4.87 6.73
C VAL A 106 0.42 -6.27 6.24
N SER A 107 1.70 -6.52 5.93
CA SER A 107 2.23 -7.84 5.58
C SER A 107 3.39 -8.20 6.48
N ALA A 108 3.34 -9.38 7.10
CA ALA A 108 4.42 -9.92 7.93
C ALA A 108 5.43 -10.78 7.14
N ASP A 109 5.19 -10.99 5.84
CA ASP A 109 6.02 -11.82 4.97
C ASP A 109 6.62 -11.01 3.81
N GLY A 110 6.80 -9.69 4.02
CA GLY A 110 7.47 -8.80 3.07
C GLY A 110 6.72 -8.65 1.74
N GLY A 111 5.38 -8.67 1.78
CA GLY A 111 4.50 -8.44 0.64
C GLY A 111 3.99 -9.68 -0.08
N VAL A 112 4.31 -10.89 0.40
CA VAL A 112 3.78 -12.13 -0.20
C VAL A 112 2.27 -12.23 0.06
N ARG A 113 1.82 -11.90 1.27
CA ARG A 113 0.40 -11.79 1.65
C ARG A 113 0.17 -10.54 2.48
N PHE A 114 -0.98 -9.91 2.27
CA PHE A 114 -1.45 -8.81 3.10
C PHE A 114 -2.60 -9.27 3.99
N GLY A 115 -2.66 -8.73 5.20
CA GLY A 115 -3.84 -8.82 6.06
C GLY A 115 -5.06 -8.12 5.44
N HIS A 116 -6.18 -8.17 6.16
CA HIS A 116 -7.40 -7.50 5.71
C HIS A 116 -7.18 -5.98 5.66
N PRO A 117 -7.44 -5.29 4.54
CA PRO A 117 -7.29 -3.84 4.47
C PRO A 117 -8.30 -3.13 5.36
N THR A 118 -7.84 -2.17 6.15
CA THR A 118 -8.63 -1.31 7.02
C THR A 118 -8.72 0.09 6.42
N GLN A 119 -9.85 0.77 6.62
CA GLN A 119 -9.98 2.18 6.25
C GLN A 119 -9.31 3.02 7.35
N CYS A 120 -8.56 4.06 6.98
CA CYS A 120 -7.87 4.94 7.93
C CYS A 120 -8.50 6.35 7.90
N PRO A 121 -9.51 6.66 8.73
CA PRO A 121 -10.23 7.94 8.68
C PRO A 121 -9.37 9.18 8.91
N MET A 122 -8.24 9.01 9.60
CA MET A 122 -7.24 10.06 9.83
C MET A 122 -6.56 10.50 8.53
N LEU A 123 -6.42 9.59 7.56
CA LEU A 123 -5.85 9.84 6.25
C LEU A 123 -6.98 10.08 5.22
N GLY A 124 -7.69 11.19 5.38
CA GLY A 124 -8.79 11.58 4.49
C GLY A 124 -8.36 11.79 3.04
N GLU A 125 -9.25 11.47 2.10
CA GLU A 125 -9.03 11.67 0.66
C GLU A 125 -10.27 12.30 -0.01
N PRO A 126 -10.10 12.99 -1.15
CA PRO A 126 -11.20 13.37 -2.03
C PRO A 126 -12.07 12.18 -2.43
N PRO A 127 -13.35 12.36 -2.86
CA PRO A 127 -14.26 11.26 -3.18
C PRO A 127 -13.77 10.30 -4.26
N ARG A 128 -12.92 10.77 -5.18
CA ARG A 128 -12.29 9.95 -6.23
C ARG A 128 -10.92 9.42 -5.82
N GLY A 129 -10.45 9.70 -4.62
CA GLY A 129 -9.12 9.41 -4.13
C GLY A 129 -8.03 10.24 -4.80
N CYS A 130 -6.83 10.20 -4.22
CA CYS A 130 -5.63 10.82 -4.76
C CYS A 130 -4.40 9.98 -4.39
N GLN A 131 -3.40 9.96 -5.26
CA GLN A 131 -2.08 9.49 -4.89
C GLN A 131 -1.57 10.26 -3.66
N GLY A 132 -0.73 9.61 -2.86
CA GLY A 132 0.08 10.26 -1.84
C GLY A 132 1.19 9.32 -1.40
N SER A 133 2.12 9.85 -0.62
CA SER A 133 3.34 9.16 -0.18
C SER A 133 3.23 8.71 1.27
N VAL A 134 3.89 7.61 1.59
CA VAL A 134 4.19 7.19 2.97
C VAL A 134 5.64 6.75 3.04
N VAL A 135 6.36 7.16 4.08
CA VAL A 135 7.71 6.70 4.41
C VAL A 135 7.78 6.36 5.89
N SER A 136 8.63 5.40 6.25
CA SER A 136 9.00 5.14 7.64
C SER A 136 10.32 5.79 7.99
N PHE A 137 10.48 6.11 9.27
CA PHE A 137 11.73 6.59 9.84
C PHE A 137 11.75 6.33 11.35
N SER A 138 12.95 6.18 11.88
CA SER A 138 13.13 5.91 13.30
C SER A 138 12.64 7.06 14.18
N ALA A 139 11.96 6.70 15.26
CA ALA A 139 11.48 7.64 16.25
C ALA A 139 12.65 8.44 16.85
N PRO A 140 12.48 9.75 17.09
CA PRO A 140 13.50 10.56 17.76
C PRO A 140 13.88 9.97 19.12
N ALA A 141 15.17 10.06 19.46
CA ALA A 141 15.70 9.61 20.74
C ALA A 141 14.91 10.25 21.91
N GLY A 142 14.49 9.43 22.88
CA GLY A 142 13.67 9.88 24.01
C GLY A 142 12.16 9.95 23.74
N SER A 143 11.69 9.51 22.57
CA SER A 143 10.27 9.24 22.32
C SER A 143 9.70 8.27 23.37
N ARG A 144 8.67 8.72 24.10
CA ARG A 144 7.88 7.87 25.01
C ARG A 144 6.72 7.15 24.31
N ARG A 145 6.58 7.31 22.98
CA ARG A 145 5.53 6.64 22.20
C ARG A 145 6.02 5.23 21.82
N GLY A 146 5.12 4.26 21.89
CA GLY A 146 5.44 2.83 21.94
C GLY A 146 6.08 2.21 20.69
N SER A 147 6.13 2.90 19.55
CA SER A 147 6.78 2.40 18.33
C SER A 147 8.17 2.99 18.13
N SER A 148 9.13 2.13 17.77
CA SER A 148 10.48 2.51 17.34
C SER A 148 10.50 3.18 15.97
N GLU A 149 9.49 2.93 15.14
CA GLU A 149 9.35 3.47 13.79
C GLU A 149 8.07 4.29 13.66
N TRP A 150 8.18 5.47 13.05
CA TRP A 150 7.07 6.37 12.76
C TRP A 150 6.80 6.41 11.27
N LEU A 151 5.55 6.68 10.89
CA LEU A 151 5.17 6.89 9.48
C LEU A 151 4.91 8.36 9.21
N LEU A 152 5.48 8.88 8.12
CA LEU A 152 5.20 10.20 7.59
C LEU A 152 4.41 10.07 6.30
N TYR A 153 3.28 10.77 6.22
CA TYR A 153 2.41 10.77 5.06
C TYR A 153 2.44 12.12 4.38
N SER A 154 2.34 12.13 3.05
CA SER A 154 2.09 13.34 2.26
C SER A 154 0.91 13.12 1.33
N HIS A 155 -0.17 13.87 1.53
CA HIS A 155 -1.38 13.77 0.71
C HIS A 155 -2.21 15.06 0.78
N PRO A 156 -3.16 15.28 -0.15
CA PRO A 156 -4.15 16.35 -0.01
C PRO A 156 -4.95 16.15 1.27
N THR A 157 -4.96 17.15 2.15
CA THR A 157 -5.71 17.10 3.42
C THR A 157 -7.17 17.53 3.25
N ASN A 158 -7.49 18.18 2.13
CA ASN A 158 -8.86 18.50 1.76
C ASN A 158 -9.63 17.24 1.36
N ARG A 159 -10.72 16.95 2.07
CA ARG A 159 -11.56 15.75 1.86
C ARG A 159 -12.44 15.79 0.61
N HIS A 160 -12.45 16.90 -0.13
CA HIS A 160 -13.32 17.10 -1.29
C HIS A 160 -12.54 17.39 -2.58
N ARG A 161 -11.40 18.05 -2.48
CA ARG A 161 -10.59 18.50 -3.62
C ARG A 161 -9.13 18.10 -3.46
N ARG A 162 -8.40 18.02 -4.57
CA ARG A 162 -6.94 17.83 -4.56
C ARG A 162 -6.27 19.17 -4.27
N SER A 163 -6.41 19.66 -3.05
CA SER A 163 -5.82 20.90 -2.54
C SER A 163 -5.27 20.68 -1.13
N ASP A 164 -4.57 21.67 -0.60
CA ASP A 164 -4.10 21.68 0.79
C ASP A 164 -3.18 20.49 1.08
N LEU A 165 -2.10 20.37 0.28
CA LEU A 165 -1.08 19.34 0.48
C LEU A 165 -0.53 19.47 1.90
N GLY A 166 -0.66 18.41 2.68
CA GLY A 166 -0.21 18.38 4.06
C GLY A 166 0.64 17.16 4.36
N ILE A 167 1.32 17.26 5.49
CA ILE A 167 2.13 16.20 6.06
C ILE A 167 1.44 15.71 7.34
N TYR A 168 1.23 14.39 7.46
CA TYR A 168 0.67 13.77 8.66
C TYR A 168 1.70 12.81 9.26
N LEU A 169 1.92 12.91 10.56
CA LEU A 169 2.82 12.04 11.31
C LEU A 169 2.01 11.02 12.10
N ASN A 170 2.26 9.74 11.88
CA ASN A 170 1.75 8.65 12.72
C ASN A 170 2.89 8.03 13.54
N PRO A 171 2.98 8.34 14.84
CA PRO A 171 4.01 7.77 15.71
C PRO A 171 3.64 6.42 16.33
N SER A 172 2.45 5.90 16.01
CA SER A 172 1.97 4.58 16.45
C SER A 172 1.33 3.84 15.26
N PRO A 173 2.12 3.41 14.26
CA PRO A 173 1.59 2.87 13.02
C PRO A 173 0.87 1.52 13.15
N LEU A 174 1.06 0.82 14.28
CA LEU A 174 0.40 -0.44 14.59
C LEU A 174 -0.83 -0.28 15.51
N ASP A 175 -1.07 0.92 16.06
CA ASP A 175 -2.26 1.18 16.86
C ASP A 175 -3.46 1.34 15.92
N GLY A 176 -4.27 0.28 15.78
CA GLY A 176 -5.48 0.27 14.96
C GLY A 176 -5.29 -0.15 13.49
N ALA A 177 -4.17 -0.79 13.15
CA ALA A 177 -3.95 -1.47 11.87
C ALA A 177 -4.56 -2.89 11.88
#